data_AF-W2TUV4-F1
#
_entry.id   AF-W2TUV4-F1
#
_cell.length_a   1.000
_cell.length_b   1.000
_cell.length_c   1.000
_cell.angle_alpha   90.00
_cell.angle_beta   90.00
_cell.angle_gamma   90.00
#
_symmetry.space_group_name_H-M   'P 1'
#
loop_
_entity.id
_entity.type
_entity.pdbx_description
1 polymer ?
#
loop_
_entity_poly.entity_id
_entity_poly.type
_entity_poly.pdbx_seq_one_letter_code
_entity_poly.pdbx_strand_id
1 'polypeptide(L)'
;MRIQFCDVGKDDYEVIIAECDYWIDTNPIERFREFELPMTISTPDLGELELSVTYLPTAQRLLLTNCKATNLRVDPDATGIHVRAILFVNECFDEIHKSETKEPKDETPAGFSFAKKLVFDLMRIDVTAALIVCQVVQGINNKKRVIGQCEVKCTDGQWLRMLTTLRESTAETYRLRPAL
;
A
#
# COMPACT_ATOMS: atom_id res chain seq x y z
N MET A 1 7.21 -29.76 10.88
CA MET A 1 6.29 -28.88 11.63
C MET A 1 6.50 -27.46 11.12
N ARG A 2 5.42 -26.73 10.82
CA ARG A 2 5.49 -25.33 10.41
C ARG A 2 4.92 -24.46 11.53
N ILE A 3 5.64 -23.41 11.90
CA ILE A 3 5.22 -22.41 12.89
C ILE A 3 5.11 -21.07 12.18
N GLN A 4 4.00 -20.37 12.39
CA GLN A 4 3.74 -19.06 11.81
C GLN A 4 3.33 -18.08 12.89
N PHE A 5 3.87 -16.87 12.82
CA PHE A 5 3.45 -15.73 13.60
C PHE A 5 2.68 -14.81 12.67
N CYS A 6 1.42 -14.60 13.00
CA CYS A 6 0.52 -13.76 12.22
C CYS A 6 0.16 -12.51 13.01
N ASP A 7 0.12 -11.37 12.33
CA ASP A 7 -0.54 -10.18 12.84
C ASP A 7 -2.03 -10.33 12.57
N VAL A 8 -2.83 -10.17 13.61
CA VAL A 8 -4.29 -10.26 13.53
C VAL A 8 -4.85 -8.91 13.97
N GLY A 9 -4.86 -7.96 13.04
CA GLY A 9 -5.58 -6.70 13.20
C GLY A 9 -7.08 -6.95 13.22
N LYS A 10 -7.82 -6.23 14.07
CA LYS A 10 -9.27 -6.39 14.26
C LYS A 10 -10.08 -6.20 12.97
N ASP A 11 -9.49 -5.49 12.00
CA ASP A 11 -10.07 -5.21 10.69
C ASP A 11 -9.05 -5.41 9.54
N ASP A 12 -7.87 -6.01 9.73
CA ASP A 12 -6.78 -6.16 8.72
C ASP A 12 -6.49 -7.62 8.40
N TYR A 13 -5.96 -7.92 7.20
CA TYR A 13 -5.66 -9.30 6.78
C TYR A 13 -4.80 -10.01 7.83
N GLU A 14 -5.00 -11.33 7.97
CA GLU A 14 -4.01 -12.13 8.69
C GLU A 14 -2.71 -12.09 7.89
N VAL A 15 -1.78 -11.28 8.37
CA VAL A 15 -0.49 -11.03 7.74
C VAL A 15 0.50 -11.91 8.47
N ILE A 16 1.01 -12.95 7.81
CA ILE A 16 2.13 -13.72 8.34
C ILE A 16 3.31 -12.75 8.46
N ILE A 17 3.75 -12.47 9.69
CA ILE A 17 4.89 -11.61 10.03
C ILE A 17 6.17 -12.43 10.01
N ALA A 18 6.11 -13.70 10.41
CA ALA A 18 7.25 -14.58 10.38
C ALA A 18 6.84 -16.05 10.30
N GLU A 19 7.70 -16.88 9.73
CA GLU A 19 7.52 -18.32 9.68
C GLU A 19 8.81 -19.10 9.87
N CYS A 20 8.66 -20.35 10.32
CA CYS A 20 9.75 -21.29 10.50
C CYS A 20 9.26 -22.71 10.18
N ASP A 21 9.99 -23.40 9.30
CA ASP A 21 9.83 -24.83 9.06
C ASP A 21 10.84 -25.61 9.90
N TYR A 22 10.33 -26.44 10.82
CA TYR A 22 11.11 -27.30 11.69
C TYR A 22 10.93 -28.77 11.31
N TRP A 23 12.00 -29.40 10.85
CA TRP A 23 12.04 -30.82 10.48
C TRP A 23 12.26 -31.68 11.73
N ILE A 24 11.21 -32.37 12.17
CA ILE A 24 11.24 -33.19 13.40
C ILE A 24 12.19 -34.39 13.23
N ASP A 25 12.29 -34.93 12.01
CA ASP A 25 13.10 -36.13 11.72
C ASP A 25 14.60 -35.90 11.90
N THR A 26 15.07 -34.66 11.71
CA THR A 26 16.49 -34.30 11.85
C THR A 26 16.87 -33.97 13.30
N ASN A 27 15.88 -33.68 14.15
CA ASN A 27 16.07 -33.33 15.56
C ASN A 27 14.93 -33.94 16.41
N PRO A 28 14.96 -35.27 16.64
CA PRO A 28 13.89 -35.97 17.34
C PRO A 28 13.74 -35.47 18.78
N ILE A 29 12.51 -35.10 19.14
CA ILE A 29 12.18 -34.61 20.48
C ILE A 29 11.93 -35.82 21.39
N GLU A 30 12.99 -36.36 21.99
CA GLU A 30 12.88 -37.50 22.90
C GLU A 30 12.32 -37.14 24.29
N ARG A 31 12.39 -35.85 24.67
CA ARG A 31 11.89 -35.29 25.93
C ARG A 31 11.45 -33.84 25.72
N PHE A 32 10.49 -33.37 26.50
CA PHE A 32 10.12 -31.94 26.52
C PHE A 32 11.33 -31.09 26.90
N ARG A 33 11.73 -30.19 25.99
CA ARG A 33 12.83 -29.24 26.12
C ARG A 33 12.43 -27.93 25.45
N GLU A 34 13.01 -26.83 25.93
CA GLU A 34 12.88 -25.50 25.35
C GLU A 34 13.96 -25.29 24.26
N PHE A 35 13.59 -24.63 23.17
CA PHE A 35 14.48 -24.36 22.03
C PHE A 35 14.20 -22.97 21.46
N GLU A 36 15.25 -22.29 21.00
CA GLU A 36 15.14 -21.08 20.20
C GLU A 36 15.02 -21.44 18.72
N LEU A 37 14.04 -20.86 18.02
CA LEU A 37 13.81 -21.10 16.59
C LEU A 37 14.14 -19.83 15.78
N PRO A 38 15.00 -19.94 14.75
CA PRO A 38 15.27 -18.81 13.86
C PRO A 38 14.06 -18.57 12.96
N MET A 39 13.30 -17.54 13.29
CA MET A 39 12.13 -17.13 12.51
C MET A 39 12.56 -16.33 11.27
N THR A 40 11.99 -16.67 10.12
CA THR A 40 12.16 -15.87 8.89
C THR A 40 11.04 -14.85 8.82
N ILE A 41 11.36 -13.56 8.77
CA ILE A 41 10.36 -12.50 8.61
C ILE A 41 9.68 -12.67 7.25
N SER A 42 8.37 -12.84 7.28
CA SER A 42 7.52 -12.92 6.10
C SER A 42 7.21 -11.51 5.62
N THR A 43 7.47 -11.25 4.35
CA THR A 43 7.00 -10.07 3.63
C THR A 43 5.88 -10.51 2.70
N PRO A 44 4.63 -10.61 3.19
CA PRO A 44 3.55 -11.09 2.35
C PRO A 44 3.36 -10.14 1.17
N ASP A 45 3.21 -10.72 -0.02
CA ASP A 45 2.88 -9.95 -1.22
C ASP A 45 1.41 -9.51 -1.14
N LEU A 46 1.23 -8.22 -0.83
CA LEU A 46 -0.07 -7.55 -0.76
C LEU A 46 -0.49 -6.95 -2.11
N GLY A 47 0.35 -7.10 -3.13
CA GLY A 47 0.19 -6.53 -4.45
C GLY A 47 0.97 -5.24 -4.65
N GLU A 48 0.69 -4.60 -5.78
CA GLU A 48 1.40 -3.43 -6.26
C GLU A 48 0.42 -2.33 -6.65
N LEU A 49 0.82 -1.08 -6.45
CA LEU A 49 0.10 0.10 -6.91
C LEU A 49 1.01 0.91 -7.84
N GLU A 50 0.65 0.92 -9.12
CA GLU A 50 1.20 1.84 -10.10
C GLU A 50 0.47 3.18 -10.00
N LEU A 51 1.23 4.27 -9.95
CA LEU A 51 0.68 5.62 -9.87
C LEU A 51 1.57 6.61 -10.62
N SER A 52 0.91 7.59 -11.23
CA SER A 52 1.56 8.70 -11.91
C SER A 52 1.43 9.98 -11.10
N VAL A 53 2.54 10.69 -10.90
CA VAL A 53 2.59 11.93 -10.13
C VAL A 53 3.00 13.10 -11.03
N THR A 54 2.30 14.23 -10.89
CA THR A 54 2.62 15.49 -11.56
C THR A 54 2.48 16.66 -10.61
N TYR A 55 3.52 17.49 -10.52
CA TYR A 55 3.47 18.75 -9.77
C TYR A 55 3.32 19.95 -10.71
N LEU A 56 2.34 20.80 -10.40
CA LEU A 56 2.02 22.04 -11.11
C LEU A 56 2.36 23.25 -10.23
N PRO A 57 3.59 23.79 -10.29
CA PRO A 57 4.07 24.78 -9.32
C PRO A 57 3.31 26.11 -9.36
N THR A 58 2.87 26.55 -10.54
CA THR A 58 2.10 27.79 -10.71
C THR A 58 0.68 27.69 -10.18
N ALA A 59 0.08 26.50 -10.26
CA ALA A 59 -1.24 26.24 -9.69
C ALA A 59 -1.15 25.74 -8.24
N GLN A 60 0.06 25.51 -7.73
CA GLN A 60 0.32 24.89 -6.42
C GLN A 60 -0.48 23.61 -6.23
N ARG A 61 -0.44 22.72 -7.23
CA ARG A 61 -1.21 21.47 -7.23
C ARG A 61 -0.34 20.25 -7.47
N LEU A 62 -0.64 19.19 -6.75
CA LEU A 62 -0.08 17.87 -6.94
C LEU A 62 -1.18 16.92 -7.44
N LEU A 63 -0.91 16.22 -8.52
CA LEU A 63 -1.86 15.33 -9.18
C LEU A 63 -1.39 13.90 -9.06
N LEU A 64 -2.28 13.01 -8.61
CA LEU A 64 -2.15 11.57 -8.77
C LEU A 64 -3.11 11.08 -9.84
N THR A 65 -2.58 10.38 -10.83
CA THR A 65 -3.33 9.84 -11.97
C THR A 65 -2.87 8.44 -12.33
N ASN A 66 -3.59 7.77 -13.25
CA ASN A 66 -3.27 6.43 -13.73
C ASN A 66 -3.06 5.43 -12.59
N CYS A 67 -3.86 5.54 -11.53
CA CYS A 67 -3.76 4.65 -10.39
C CYS A 67 -4.22 3.26 -10.84
N LYS A 68 -3.33 2.29 -10.76
CA LYS A 68 -3.61 0.91 -11.17
C LYS A 68 -3.07 -0.05 -10.13
N ALA A 69 -3.94 -0.89 -9.60
CA ALA A 69 -3.58 -1.84 -8.55
C ALA A 69 -3.61 -3.27 -9.11
N THR A 70 -2.53 -4.01 -8.90
CA THR A 70 -2.30 -5.36 -9.45
C THR A 70 -1.91 -6.33 -8.35
N ASN A 71 -2.17 -7.62 -8.56
CA ASN A 71 -1.81 -8.70 -7.64
C ASN A 71 -2.37 -8.48 -6.21
N LEU A 72 -3.52 -7.81 -6.09
CA LEU A 72 -4.15 -7.58 -4.80
C LEU A 72 -4.70 -8.88 -4.24
N ARG A 73 -4.53 -9.07 -2.93
CA ARG A 73 -5.30 -10.08 -2.19
C ARG A 73 -6.63 -9.45 -1.78
N VAL A 74 -7.65 -9.62 -2.62
CA VAL A 74 -9.02 -9.13 -2.36
C VAL A 74 -9.82 -10.19 -1.60
N ASP A 75 -10.66 -9.75 -0.68
CA ASP A 75 -11.51 -10.63 0.12
C ASP A 75 -12.67 -11.13 -0.74
N PRO A 76 -13.03 -12.42 -0.71
CA PRO A 76 -14.18 -12.93 -1.46
C PRO A 76 -15.48 -12.16 -1.17
N ASP A 77 -15.64 -11.63 0.05
CA ASP A 77 -16.82 -10.89 0.48
C ASP A 77 -16.69 -9.37 0.26
N ALA A 78 -15.67 -8.91 -0.49
CA ALA A 78 -15.47 -7.50 -0.75
C ALA A 78 -16.62 -6.93 -1.59
N THR A 79 -17.22 -5.83 -1.12
CA THR A 79 -18.31 -5.14 -1.84
C THR A 79 -17.80 -4.01 -2.72
N GLY A 80 -16.54 -3.59 -2.55
CA GLY A 80 -15.93 -2.56 -3.37
C GLY A 80 -14.53 -2.17 -2.93
N ILE A 81 -13.72 -1.74 -3.88
CA ILE A 81 -12.29 -1.47 -3.77
C ILE A 81 -12.05 -0.05 -4.26
N HIS A 82 -11.24 0.72 -3.55
CA HIS A 82 -10.85 2.07 -3.96
C HIS A 82 -9.46 2.42 -3.46
N VAL A 83 -8.84 3.41 -4.09
CA VAL A 83 -7.59 4.00 -3.62
C VAL A 83 -7.91 5.25 -2.81
N ARG A 84 -7.31 5.34 -1.63
CA ARG A 84 -7.36 6.48 -0.72
C ARG A 84 -5.97 7.09 -0.65
N ALA A 85 -5.82 8.35 -1.01
CA ALA A 85 -4.56 9.07 -0.93
C ALA A 85 -4.67 10.16 0.15
N ILE A 86 -3.71 10.18 1.06
CA ILE A 86 -3.68 11.08 2.23
C ILE A 86 -2.42 11.91 2.14
N LEU A 87 -2.55 13.24 2.13
CA LEU A 87 -1.44 14.17 2.17
C LEU A 87 -1.12 14.54 3.62
N PHE A 88 0.17 14.43 3.95
CA PHE A 88 0.77 14.98 5.15
C PHE A 88 1.82 16.02 4.76
N VAL A 89 1.86 17.12 5.50
CA VAL A 89 2.88 18.17 5.37
C VAL A 89 3.51 18.37 6.74
N ASN A 90 4.83 18.23 6.85
CA ASN A 90 5.54 18.25 8.14
C ASN A 90 4.91 17.29 9.17
N GLU A 91 4.60 16.06 8.72
CA GLU A 91 3.97 15.01 9.54
C GLU A 91 2.55 15.33 10.04
N CYS A 92 2.00 16.49 9.67
CA CYS A 92 0.63 16.87 10.00
C CYS A 92 -0.31 16.49 8.86
N PHE A 93 -1.47 15.93 9.22
CA PHE A 93 -2.54 15.68 8.25
C PHE A 93 -2.98 16.99 7.59
N ASP A 94 -3.12 16.98 6.27
CA ASP A 94 -3.56 18.14 5.49
C ASP A 94 -4.86 17.82 4.73
N GLU A 95 -4.83 16.88 3.78
CA GLU A 95 -5.95 16.58 2.91
C GLU A 95 -6.08 15.08 2.59
N ILE A 96 -7.30 14.63 2.26
CA ILE A 96 -7.57 13.25 1.85
C ILE A 96 -8.49 13.19 0.63
N HIS A 97 -8.09 12.38 -0.36
CA HIS A 97 -8.87 12.12 -1.56
C HIS A 97 -9.09 10.63 -1.78
N LYS A 98 -10.21 10.31 -2.42
CA LYS A 98 -10.57 8.93 -2.81
C LYS A 98 -10.83 8.82 -4.30
N SER A 99 -10.41 7.72 -4.89
CA SER A 99 -10.78 7.34 -6.26
C SER A 99 -12.27 7.01 -6.36
N GLU A 100 -12.73 6.65 -7.56
CA GLU A 100 -13.96 5.87 -7.69
C GLU A 100 -13.83 4.52 -6.98
N THR A 101 -14.97 3.93 -6.63
CA THR A 101 -15.05 2.57 -6.12
C THR A 101 -15.29 1.61 -7.28
N LYS A 102 -14.52 0.51 -7.31
CA LYS A 102 -14.66 -0.61 -8.24
C LYS A 102 -15.22 -1.81 -7.50
N GLU A 103 -16.11 -2.56 -8.13
CA GLU A 103 -16.54 -3.85 -7.59
C GLU A 103 -15.48 -4.92 -7.91
N PRO A 104 -15.35 -6.02 -7.14
CA PRO A 104 -14.36 -7.06 -7.44
C PRO A 104 -14.50 -7.64 -8.86
N LYS A 105 -15.73 -7.68 -9.40
CA LYS A 105 -16.01 -8.13 -10.77
C LYS A 105 -15.42 -7.22 -11.86
N ASP A 106 -15.03 -5.99 -11.52
CA ASP A 106 -14.42 -5.03 -12.44
C ASP A 106 -12.91 -5.29 -12.62
N GLU A 107 -12.35 -6.29 -11.93
CA GLU A 107 -10.97 -6.70 -12.10
C GLU A 107 -10.71 -7.19 -13.53
N THR A 108 -9.64 -6.69 -14.13
CA THR A 108 -9.18 -7.13 -15.46
C THR A 108 -7.91 -7.98 -15.30
N PRO A 109 -7.45 -8.67 -16.36
CA PRO A 109 -6.12 -9.32 -16.33
C PRO A 109 -4.97 -8.35 -16.05
N ALA A 110 -5.18 -7.05 -16.25
CA ALA A 110 -4.25 -5.99 -15.91
C ALA A 110 -4.48 -5.41 -14.49
N GLY A 111 -5.33 -6.01 -13.67
CA GLY A 111 -5.72 -5.50 -12.34
C GLY A 111 -6.83 -4.45 -12.38
N PHE A 112 -6.96 -3.71 -11.27
CA PHE A 112 -7.93 -2.63 -11.12
C PHE A 112 -7.35 -1.31 -11.61
N SER A 113 -8.09 -0.62 -12.48
CA SER A 113 -7.71 0.70 -12.98
C SER A 113 -8.68 1.77 -12.48
N PHE A 114 -8.13 2.82 -11.86
CA PHE A 114 -8.87 3.93 -11.31
C PHE A 114 -8.61 5.18 -12.16
N ALA A 115 -9.65 5.63 -12.87
CA ALA A 115 -9.61 6.74 -13.80
C ALA A 115 -9.73 8.11 -13.11
N LYS A 116 -10.30 8.17 -11.90
CA LYS A 116 -10.46 9.44 -11.19
C LYS A 116 -9.09 9.99 -10.77
N LYS A 117 -8.81 11.23 -11.18
CA LYS A 117 -7.63 11.98 -10.75
C LYS A 117 -7.82 12.46 -9.32
N LEU A 118 -6.78 12.30 -8.49
CA LEU A 118 -6.73 12.85 -7.13
C LEU A 118 -5.88 14.11 -7.16
N VAL A 119 -6.43 15.22 -6.69
CA VAL A 119 -5.83 16.55 -6.84
C VAL A 119 -5.67 17.15 -5.46
N PHE A 120 -4.43 17.41 -5.07
CA PHE A 120 -4.08 18.04 -3.80
C PHE A 120 -3.62 19.46 -4.04
N ASP A 121 -4.03 20.38 -3.18
CA ASP A 121 -3.42 21.70 -3.11
C ASP A 121 -2.12 21.58 -2.30
N LEU A 122 -0.96 21.87 -2.92
CA LEU A 122 0.36 21.75 -2.32
C LEU A 122 1.23 22.95 -2.66
N MET A 123 1.44 23.79 -1.65
CA MET A 123 2.27 24.98 -1.73
C MET A 123 3.71 24.62 -2.06
N ARG A 124 4.38 25.46 -2.87
CA ARG A 124 5.76 25.23 -3.30
C ARG A 124 6.74 25.11 -2.13
N ILE A 125 6.50 25.85 -1.04
CA ILE A 125 7.34 25.83 0.16
C ILE A 125 7.25 24.49 0.91
N ASP A 126 6.13 23.78 0.76
CA ASP A 126 5.82 22.56 1.52
C ASP A 126 6.15 21.28 0.75
N VAL A 127 6.45 21.38 -0.56
CA VAL A 127 6.73 20.24 -1.44
C VAL A 127 7.79 19.29 -0.90
N THR A 128 8.84 19.80 -0.26
CA THR A 128 9.92 18.97 0.28
C THR A 128 9.55 18.26 1.58
N ALA A 129 8.56 18.80 2.31
CA ALA A 129 8.05 18.25 3.55
C ALA A 129 6.77 17.41 3.36
N ALA A 130 6.34 17.26 2.10
CA ALA A 130 5.14 16.53 1.75
C ALA A 130 5.39 15.01 1.71
N LEU A 131 4.42 14.28 2.24
CA LEU A 131 4.30 12.83 2.17
C LEU A 131 2.89 12.51 1.71
N ILE A 132 2.76 11.69 0.68
CA ILE A 132 1.48 11.07 0.34
C ILE A 132 1.50 9.61 0.76
N VAL A 133 0.50 9.21 1.54
CA VAL A 133 0.21 7.81 1.83
C VAL A 133 -0.94 7.35 0.95
N CYS A 134 -0.67 6.42 0.04
CA CYS A 134 -1.66 5.80 -0.83
C CYS A 134 -2.05 4.44 -0.27
N GLN A 135 -3.34 4.22 -0.05
CA GLN A 135 -3.90 3.02 0.55
C GLN A 135 -4.91 2.40 -0.39
N VAL A 136 -4.80 1.10 -0.62
CA VAL A 136 -5.81 0.32 -1.32
C VAL A 136 -6.78 -0.22 -0.27
N VAL A 137 -8.04 0.17 -0.38
CA VAL A 137 -9.07 -0.08 0.64
C VAL A 137 -10.21 -0.88 0.04
N GLN A 138 -10.62 -1.93 0.72
CA GLN A 138 -11.81 -2.71 0.40
C GLN A 138 -12.91 -2.54 1.45
N GLY A 139 -14.17 -2.62 1.01
CA GLY A 139 -15.32 -2.71 1.89
C GLY A 139 -15.71 -4.17 2.13
N ILE A 140 -15.85 -4.60 3.37
CA ILE A 140 -16.32 -5.94 3.76
C ILE A 140 -17.36 -5.77 4.85
N ASN A 141 -18.54 -6.37 4.71
CA ASN A 141 -19.59 -6.35 5.75
C ASN A 141 -19.84 -4.95 6.33
N ASN A 142 -19.94 -3.94 5.46
CA ASN A 142 -20.13 -2.52 5.81
C ASN A 142 -18.98 -1.85 6.58
N LYS A 143 -17.84 -2.54 6.76
CA LYS A 143 -16.59 -2.00 7.28
C LYS A 143 -15.61 -1.73 6.14
N LYS A 144 -14.65 -0.84 6.39
CA LYS A 144 -13.55 -0.56 5.45
C LYS A 144 -12.26 -1.14 6.02
N ARG A 145 -11.52 -1.85 5.19
CA ARG A 145 -10.27 -2.53 5.52
C ARG A 145 -9.19 -2.15 4.53
N VAL A 146 -7.98 -1.91 5.01
CA VAL A 146 -6.84 -1.60 4.16
C VAL A 146 -6.21 -2.92 3.71
N ILE A 147 -6.05 -3.10 2.40
CA ILE A 147 -5.33 -4.25 1.82
C ILE A 147 -3.83 -4.05 2.00
N GLY A 148 -3.37 -2.83 1.69
CA GLY A 148 -1.99 -2.41 1.85
C GLY A 148 -1.82 -0.94 1.49
N GLN A 149 -0.63 -0.42 1.77
CA GLN A 149 -0.29 0.97 1.59
C GLN A 149 1.12 1.18 1.02
N CYS A 150 1.31 2.29 0.31
CA CYS A 150 2.63 2.78 -0.08
C CYS A 150 2.76 4.26 0.26
N GLU A 151 4.02 4.71 0.36
CA GLU A 151 4.37 6.10 0.60
C GLU A 151 5.00 6.66 -0.67
N VAL A 152 4.67 7.90 -0.97
CA VAL A 152 5.24 8.69 -2.06
C VAL A 152 5.72 10.00 -1.45
N LYS A 153 7.03 10.17 -1.33
CA LYS A 153 7.66 11.31 -0.62
C LYS A 153 8.85 11.90 -1.35
N CYS A 154 9.31 13.06 -0.88
CA CYS A 154 10.39 13.81 -1.53
C CYS A 154 11.72 13.05 -1.68
N THR A 155 11.99 12.07 -0.81
CA THR A 155 13.20 11.24 -0.90
C THR A 155 13.11 10.14 -1.96
N ASP A 156 11.92 9.89 -2.51
CA ASP A 156 11.71 8.82 -3.48
C ASP A 156 12.16 9.26 -4.88
N GLY A 157 12.66 8.29 -5.65
CA GLY A 157 13.15 8.52 -7.01
C GLY A 157 12.09 9.17 -7.91
N GLN A 158 10.82 8.76 -7.78
CA GLN A 158 9.70 9.36 -8.52
C GLN A 158 9.57 10.85 -8.25
N TRP A 159 9.58 11.25 -6.97
CA TRP A 159 9.33 12.63 -6.58
C TRP A 159 10.46 13.55 -7.04
N LEU A 160 11.70 13.10 -6.89
CA LEU A 160 12.86 13.85 -7.40
C LEU A 160 12.75 14.04 -8.92
N ARG A 161 12.41 12.99 -9.67
CA ARG A 161 12.20 13.10 -11.12
C ARG A 161 11.06 14.07 -11.45
N MET A 162 9.93 13.98 -10.76
CA MET A 162 8.80 14.91 -10.93
C MET A 162 9.21 16.36 -10.74
N LEU A 163 10.07 16.66 -9.77
CA LEU A 163 10.57 18.02 -9.53
C LEU A 163 11.56 18.49 -10.61
N THR A 164 12.25 17.57 -11.28
CA THR A 164 13.11 17.89 -12.44
C THR A 164 12.32 18.05 -13.75
N THR A 165 11.17 17.38 -13.89
CA THR A 165 10.31 17.40 -15.08
C THR A 165 8.94 18.01 -14.74
N LEU A 166 8.96 19.28 -14.32
CA LEU A 166 7.74 19.98 -13.90
C LEU A 166 6.67 19.96 -14.99
N ARG A 167 5.41 19.74 -14.59
CA ARG A 167 4.23 19.58 -15.48
C ARG A 167 4.22 18.31 -16.33
N GLU A 168 5.25 17.48 -16.25
CA GLU A 168 5.25 16.15 -16.85
C GLU A 168 4.85 15.09 -15.82
N SER A 169 4.23 14.03 -16.30
CA SER A 169 3.80 12.92 -15.48
C SER A 169 4.91 11.90 -15.35
N THR A 170 5.24 11.55 -14.11
CA THR A 170 6.19 10.47 -13.82
C THR A 170 5.43 9.28 -13.26
N ALA A 171 5.56 8.10 -13.86
CA ALA A 171 4.91 6.87 -13.39
C ALA A 171 5.91 5.97 -12.67
N GLU A 172 5.47 5.33 -11.59
CA GLU A 172 6.25 4.35 -10.84
C GLU A 172 5.32 3.32 -10.19
N THR A 173 5.82 2.11 -10.01
CA THR A 173 5.12 0.99 -9.37
C THR A 173 5.64 0.81 -7.95
N TYR A 174 4.73 0.82 -6.99
CA TYR A 174 5.03 0.69 -5.57
C TYR A 174 4.51 -0.66 -5.06
N ARG A 175 5.38 -1.41 -4.37
CA ARG A 175 4.94 -2.59 -3.61
C ARG A 175 4.17 -2.15 -2.38
N LEU A 176 3.02 -2.77 -2.16
CA LEU A 176 2.17 -2.48 -1.02
C LEU A 176 2.76 -3.12 0.24
N ARG A 177 2.70 -2.37 1.34
CA ARG A 177 3.12 -2.78 2.68
C ARG A 177 1.89 -2.84 3.60
N PRO A 178 1.92 -3.63 4.69
CA PRO A 178 0.86 -3.59 5.68
C PRO A 178 0.62 -2.17 6.19
N ALA A 179 -0.63 -1.84 6.50
CA ALA A 179 -0.94 -0.62 7.20
C ALA A 179 -0.44 -0.74 8.66
N LEU A 180 0.26 0.29 9.14
CA LEU A 180 0.72 0.42 10.53
C LEU A 180 -0.38 1.03 11.40
#